data_AF-A0A7S0ZM28-F1
#
_entry.id   AF-A0A7S0ZM28-F1
#
_cell.length_a   1.000
_cell.length_b   1.000
_cell.length_c   1.000
_cell.angle_alpha   90.00
_cell.angle_beta   90.00
_cell.angle_gamma   90.00
#
_symmetry.space_group_name_H-M   'P 1'
#
loop_
_entity.id
_entity.type
_entity.pdbx_description
1 polymer ?
#
loop_
_entity_poly.entity_id
_entity_poly.type
_entity_poly.pdbx_seq_one_letter_code
_entity_poly.pdbx_strand_id
1 'polypeptide(L)'
;MLSEYGHRVKAVGFSGHHLGISTDVAAYALGATWVERHFTKDRTWKGTDHAASLEYVGLSKLCRDLQVAWKCMSYKKEEVLPIEKQQRNKLKWGEYNQSERGVATAAQVVAPVPDLQSTAVVTFRKPKVMAEIGCNHMGDKSIAKELLSVAKEAGADVAKFQKRNPKELLTPEQYAAPHPNPANSYGDTYGAHREFLELSVDVHRDLKEHCDNIGLVYSCSVWDVTSAREIISLKPELIKVGSPSNQHWEMQQLLRDEYDGEVHISTGMTTRQEVERIVQFWETEKGDAKNRLVLYNCTSGYPVPFEDVCLLDVRRMLHSYSSRVKAIGFSGHHLGIAADVAAYALGAT
;
A
#
# COMPACT_ATOMS: atom_id res chain seq x y z
N MET A 1 -20.21 11.61 18.97
CA MET A 1 -20.60 12.83 18.23
C MET A 1 -21.46 12.52 17.01
N LEU A 2 -20.91 12.00 15.90
CA LEU A 2 -21.68 11.79 14.67
C LEU A 2 -22.85 10.81 14.82
N SER A 3 -22.62 9.63 15.41
CA SER A 3 -23.67 8.63 15.65
C SER A 3 -24.80 9.15 16.55
N GLU A 4 -24.46 9.93 17.57
CA GLU A 4 -25.38 10.39 18.61
C GLU A 4 -26.12 11.68 18.24
N TYR A 5 -25.45 12.62 17.60
CA TYR A 5 -25.97 13.97 17.33
C TYR A 5 -26.15 14.27 15.84
N GLY A 6 -25.63 13.47 14.91
CA GLY A 6 -25.63 13.80 13.48
C GLY A 6 -27.01 14.00 12.86
N HIS A 7 -28.05 13.38 13.44
CA HIS A 7 -29.46 13.57 13.03
C HIS A 7 -30.14 14.77 13.73
N ARG A 8 -29.47 15.39 14.70
CA ARG A 8 -30.00 16.48 15.56
C ARG A 8 -29.33 17.83 15.29
N VAL A 9 -28.11 17.82 14.76
CA VAL A 9 -27.32 19.03 14.48
C VAL A 9 -27.00 19.13 12.99
N LYS A 10 -26.80 20.36 12.51
CA LYS A 10 -26.49 20.62 11.09
C LYS A 10 -25.15 20.04 10.65
N ALA A 11 -24.16 20.03 11.55
CA ALA A 11 -22.81 19.60 11.28
C ALA A 11 -22.07 19.28 12.59
N VAL A 12 -21.01 18.46 12.49
CA VAL A 12 -20.04 18.24 13.56
C VAL A 12 -18.72 18.84 13.12
N GLY A 13 -18.17 19.74 13.93
CA GLY A 13 -16.85 20.31 13.73
C GLY A 13 -15.79 19.67 14.65
N PHE A 14 -14.53 19.89 14.30
CA PHE A 14 -13.36 19.57 15.12
C PHE A 14 -12.57 20.85 15.36
N SER A 15 -12.38 21.20 16.64
CA SER A 15 -11.56 22.34 17.07
C SER A 15 -10.41 21.81 17.93
N GLY A 16 -9.18 22.25 17.66
CA GLY A 16 -7.98 21.62 18.19
C GLY A 16 -6.86 22.58 18.63
N HIS A 17 -6.20 22.25 19.75
CA HIS A 17 -5.00 22.92 20.28
C HIS A 17 -3.74 22.04 20.21
N HIS A 18 -3.73 21.05 19.33
CA HIS A 18 -2.67 20.05 19.23
C HIS A 18 -1.52 20.50 18.32
N LEU A 19 -0.37 19.82 18.44
CA LEU A 19 0.77 20.03 17.54
C LEU A 19 0.53 19.39 16.17
N GLY A 20 1.00 20.05 15.12
CA GLY A 20 0.86 19.56 13.73
C GLY A 20 -0.58 19.61 13.21
N ILE A 21 -0.81 18.95 12.07
CA ILE A 21 -2.07 18.99 11.31
C ILE A 21 -2.68 17.60 11.02
N SER A 22 -2.00 16.51 11.39
CA SER A 22 -2.46 15.15 11.09
C SER A 22 -3.77 14.82 11.80
N THR A 23 -3.97 15.29 13.03
CA THR A 23 -5.23 15.08 13.76
C THR A 23 -6.41 15.77 13.07
N ASP A 24 -6.20 16.92 12.43
CA ASP A 24 -7.25 17.60 11.67
C ASP A 24 -7.71 16.76 10.47
N VAL A 25 -6.76 16.18 9.72
CA VAL A 25 -7.03 15.29 8.58
C VAL A 25 -7.76 14.02 9.04
N ALA A 26 -7.34 13.44 10.17
CA ALA A 26 -7.99 12.27 10.75
C ALA A 26 -9.43 12.59 11.20
N ALA A 27 -9.65 13.73 11.85
CA ALA A 27 -10.98 14.17 12.27
C ALA A 27 -11.91 14.39 11.07
N TYR A 28 -11.39 14.99 9.98
CA TYR A 28 -12.11 15.11 8.72
C TYR A 28 -12.49 13.75 8.13
N ALA A 29 -11.54 12.82 8.04
CA ALA A 29 -11.79 11.47 7.52
C ALA A 29 -12.83 10.69 8.34
N LEU A 30 -12.91 10.97 9.65
CA LEU A 30 -13.94 10.42 10.55
C LEU A 30 -15.30 11.13 10.44
N GLY A 31 -15.41 12.19 9.65
CA GLY A 31 -16.69 12.84 9.29
C GLY A 31 -16.88 14.25 9.84
N ALA A 32 -15.87 14.89 10.45
CA ALA A 32 -15.95 16.31 10.77
C ALA A 32 -16.02 17.16 9.49
N THR A 33 -16.94 18.11 9.42
CA THR A 33 -17.13 18.98 8.23
C THR A 33 -16.62 20.40 8.43
N TRP A 34 -16.29 20.77 9.67
CA TRP A 34 -15.65 22.03 10.03
C TRP A 34 -14.38 21.73 10.80
N VAL A 35 -13.29 22.44 10.49
CA VAL A 35 -12.02 22.36 11.21
C VAL A 35 -11.63 23.77 11.65
N GLU A 36 -11.40 23.95 12.95
CA GLU A 36 -11.03 25.22 13.55
C GLU A 36 -9.69 25.10 14.29
N ARG A 37 -8.82 26.09 14.07
CA ARG A 37 -7.50 26.19 14.69
C ARG A 37 -7.20 27.65 15.03
N HIS A 38 -6.53 27.88 16.14
CA HIS A 38 -5.90 29.18 16.38
C HIS A 38 -4.86 29.48 15.29
N PHE A 39 -4.79 30.75 14.89
CA PHE A 39 -3.88 31.23 13.85
C PHE A 39 -3.14 32.48 14.31
N THR A 40 -1.85 32.54 14.01
CA THR A 40 -1.01 33.67 14.38
C THR A 40 0.06 33.96 13.35
N LYS A 41 0.65 35.15 13.41
CA LYS A 41 1.82 35.50 12.61
C LYS A 41 3.12 35.02 13.25
N ASP A 42 3.15 34.90 14.57
CA ASP A 42 4.32 34.55 15.35
C ASP A 42 3.88 33.94 16.70
N ARG A 43 4.30 32.71 16.96
CA ARG A 43 3.94 31.97 18.19
C ARG A 43 4.62 32.50 19.45
N THR A 44 5.61 33.38 19.32
CA THR A 44 6.35 33.98 20.45
C THR A 44 5.67 35.21 21.04
N TRP A 45 4.61 35.72 20.40
CA TRP A 45 3.86 36.87 20.90
C TRP A 45 3.20 36.57 22.25
N LYS A 46 3.01 37.63 23.05
CA LYS A 46 2.45 37.54 24.39
C LYS A 46 0.98 37.10 24.34
N GLY A 47 0.70 35.90 24.84
CA GLY A 47 -0.65 35.35 24.99
C GLY A 47 -0.64 33.83 24.81
N THR A 48 -1.46 33.10 25.55
CA THR A 48 -1.47 31.62 25.53
C THR A 48 -1.87 31.05 24.18
N ASP A 49 -2.73 31.76 23.44
CA ASP A 49 -3.25 31.31 22.14
C ASP A 49 -2.17 31.29 21.06
N HIS A 50 -1.19 32.21 21.12
CA HIS A 50 -0.07 32.27 20.18
C HIS A 50 0.72 30.96 20.19
N ALA A 51 1.01 30.43 21.39
CA ALA A 51 1.78 29.21 21.54
C ALA A 51 1.08 27.98 20.91
N ALA A 52 -0.26 27.93 20.94
CA ALA A 52 -1.07 26.84 20.39
C ALA A 52 -1.50 27.06 18.91
N SER A 53 -1.20 28.23 18.34
CA SER A 53 -1.61 28.62 16.99
C SER A 53 -0.78 27.97 15.89
N LEU A 54 -1.40 27.83 14.72
CA LEU A 54 -0.69 27.66 13.46
C LEU A 54 -0.16 29.02 12.97
N GLU A 55 1.02 29.01 12.36
CA GLU A 55 1.50 30.12 11.53
C GLU A 55 1.11 29.91 10.07
N TYR A 56 1.39 30.88 9.19
CA TYR A 56 0.98 30.84 7.77
C TYR A 56 1.30 29.51 7.08
N VAL A 57 2.52 29.00 7.25
CA VAL A 57 2.96 27.73 6.65
C VAL A 57 2.13 26.55 7.19
N GLY A 58 1.80 26.54 8.48
CA GLY A 58 0.98 25.50 9.10
C GLY A 58 -0.46 25.53 8.59
N LEU A 59 -1.08 26.73 8.56
CA LEU A 59 -2.45 26.89 8.07
C LEU A 59 -2.57 26.57 6.58
N SER A 60 -1.61 27.01 5.76
CA SER A 60 -1.57 26.70 4.32
C SER A 60 -1.49 25.19 4.07
N LYS A 61 -0.64 24.47 4.83
CA LYS A 61 -0.56 23.01 4.78
C LYS A 61 -1.87 22.36 5.23
N LEU A 62 -2.50 22.84 6.31
CA LEU A 62 -3.80 22.33 6.77
C LEU A 62 -4.87 22.46 5.68
N CYS A 63 -5.04 23.64 5.10
CA CYS A 63 -6.01 23.87 4.04
C CYS A 63 -5.76 22.95 2.83
N ARG A 64 -4.51 22.82 2.40
CA ARG A 64 -4.12 21.91 1.31
C ARG A 64 -4.44 20.45 1.66
N ASP A 65 -4.05 19.99 2.84
CA ASP A 65 -4.14 18.58 3.21
C ASP A 65 -5.59 18.14 3.45
N LEU A 66 -6.46 19.03 3.95
CA LEU A 66 -7.91 18.78 4.01
C LEU A 66 -8.52 18.68 2.60
N GLN A 67 -8.07 19.51 1.64
CA GLN A 67 -8.50 19.40 0.24
C GLN A 67 -8.02 18.10 -0.41
N VAL A 68 -6.79 17.67 -0.13
CA VAL A 68 -6.27 16.37 -0.57
C VAL A 68 -7.10 15.23 0.01
N ALA A 69 -7.34 15.24 1.33
CA ALA A 69 -8.14 14.21 1.99
C ALA A 69 -9.54 14.13 1.38
N TRP A 70 -10.22 15.26 1.17
CA TRP A 70 -11.52 15.31 0.51
C TRP A 70 -11.52 14.68 -0.89
N LYS A 71 -10.53 15.00 -1.73
CA LYS A 71 -10.40 14.39 -3.07
C LYS A 71 -10.24 12.87 -3.00
N CYS A 72 -9.48 12.38 -2.02
CA CYS A 72 -9.28 10.95 -1.80
C CYS A 72 -10.53 10.22 -1.25
N MET A 73 -11.52 10.92 -0.68
CA MET A 73 -12.77 10.35 -0.14
C MET A 73 -13.76 9.98 -1.24
N SER A 74 -13.34 9.09 -2.14
CA SER A 74 -14.13 8.54 -3.24
C SER A 74 -14.09 7.01 -3.21
N TYR A 75 -15.05 6.38 -3.89
CA TYR A 75 -14.91 4.99 -4.33
C TYR A 75 -14.37 4.96 -5.76
N LYS A 76 -13.76 3.84 -6.14
CA LYS A 76 -13.44 3.60 -7.55
C LYS A 76 -14.71 3.61 -8.39
N LYS A 77 -14.73 4.43 -9.45
CA LYS A 77 -15.84 4.53 -10.41
C LYS A 77 -15.97 3.29 -11.30
N GLU A 78 -14.86 2.60 -11.52
CA GLU A 78 -14.73 1.35 -12.27
C GLU A 78 -13.88 0.38 -11.44
N GLU A 79 -14.08 -0.93 -11.54
CA GLU A 79 -13.27 -1.90 -10.77
C GLU A 79 -11.77 -1.81 -11.08
N VAL A 80 -11.44 -1.48 -12.34
CA VAL A 80 -10.07 -1.15 -12.79
C VAL A 80 -10.12 0.25 -13.39
N LEU A 81 -9.52 1.22 -12.70
CA LEU A 81 -9.54 2.61 -13.15
C LEU A 81 -8.78 2.80 -14.47
N PRO A 82 -9.10 3.85 -15.26
CA PRO A 82 -8.35 4.17 -16.48
C PRO A 82 -6.83 4.23 -16.29
N ILE A 83 -6.35 4.83 -15.18
CA ILE A 83 -4.93 4.90 -14.83
C ILE A 83 -4.30 3.51 -14.59
N GLU A 84 -5.09 2.54 -14.14
CA GLU A 84 -4.65 1.18 -13.84
C GLU A 84 -4.60 0.29 -15.10
N LYS A 85 -5.43 0.57 -16.12
CA LYS A 85 -5.55 -0.27 -17.33
C LYS A 85 -4.21 -0.47 -18.04
N GLN A 86 -3.42 0.60 -18.18
CA GLN A 86 -2.10 0.50 -18.81
C GLN A 86 -1.16 -0.43 -18.02
N GLN A 87 -1.14 -0.30 -16.69
CA GLN A 87 -0.28 -1.13 -15.84
C GLN A 87 -0.79 -2.57 -15.76
N ARG A 88 -2.11 -2.79 -15.76
CA ARG A 88 -2.72 -4.11 -15.78
C ARG A 88 -2.30 -4.87 -17.04
N ASN A 89 -2.55 -4.29 -18.21
CA ASN A 89 -2.21 -4.88 -19.49
C ASN A 89 -0.71 -5.19 -19.61
N LYS A 90 0.13 -4.37 -18.96
CA LYS A 90 1.60 -4.49 -19.01
C LYS A 90 2.20 -5.36 -17.91
N LEU A 91 1.50 -5.70 -16.82
CA LEU A 91 2.17 -6.35 -15.68
C LEU A 91 1.34 -7.45 -15.01
N LYS A 92 0.02 -7.46 -15.20
CA LYS A 92 -0.86 -8.39 -14.50
C LYS A 92 -0.56 -9.83 -14.94
N TRP A 93 -0.17 -10.65 -13.98
CA TRP A 93 0.08 -12.07 -14.20
C TRP A 93 -1.15 -12.76 -14.79
N GLY A 94 -0.95 -13.61 -15.80
CA GLY A 94 -2.03 -14.28 -16.54
C GLY A 94 -2.60 -13.47 -17.71
N GLU A 95 -2.50 -12.14 -17.71
CA GLU A 95 -2.83 -11.30 -18.88
C GLU A 95 -1.57 -10.94 -19.67
N TYR A 96 -0.52 -10.48 -18.96
CA TYR A 96 0.71 -9.97 -19.55
C TYR A 96 1.71 -11.06 -19.94
N ASN A 97 1.71 -12.20 -19.23
CA ASN A 97 2.76 -13.23 -19.33
C ASN A 97 2.31 -14.55 -19.97
N GLN A 98 1.03 -14.70 -20.34
CA GLN A 98 0.47 -15.99 -20.78
C GLN A 98 -0.55 -15.88 -21.91
N SER A 99 -0.32 -15.00 -22.90
CA SER A 99 -1.26 -14.77 -24.01
C SER A 99 -1.63 -16.01 -24.85
N GLU A 100 -1.05 -17.19 -24.61
CA GLU A 100 -1.40 -18.46 -25.27
C GLU A 100 -1.93 -19.58 -24.35
N ARG A 101 -2.04 -19.40 -23.02
CA ARG A 101 -2.68 -20.40 -22.15
C ARG A 101 -4.00 -19.86 -21.63
N GLY A 102 -5.04 -20.13 -22.42
CA GLY A 102 -6.41 -19.72 -22.14
C GLY A 102 -6.85 -20.06 -20.72
N VAL A 103 -7.11 -19.02 -19.93
CA VAL A 103 -7.95 -19.13 -18.74
C VAL A 103 -9.19 -18.30 -19.00
N ALA A 104 -10.18 -18.94 -19.62
CA ALA A 104 -11.54 -18.44 -19.60
C ALA A 104 -12.06 -18.58 -18.16
N THR A 105 -12.43 -17.47 -17.53
CA THR A 105 -13.30 -17.52 -16.36
C THR A 105 -14.45 -16.56 -16.55
N ALA A 106 -15.66 -17.11 -16.56
CA ALA A 106 -16.90 -16.37 -16.61
C ALA A 106 -16.98 -15.40 -15.42
N ALA A 107 -17.29 -14.14 -15.71
CA ALA A 107 -17.58 -13.14 -14.70
C ALA A 107 -18.89 -13.54 -13.99
N GLN A 108 -18.82 -13.86 -12.71
CA GLN A 108 -20.00 -13.87 -11.86
C GLN A 108 -20.25 -12.44 -11.40
N VAL A 109 -21.43 -11.93 -11.74
CA VAL A 109 -21.88 -10.59 -11.34
C VAL A 109 -22.13 -10.61 -9.84
N VAL A 110 -21.20 -10.04 -9.07
CA VAL A 110 -21.39 -9.79 -7.64
C VAL A 110 -22.23 -8.53 -7.50
N ALA A 111 -23.30 -8.60 -6.70
CA ALA A 111 -24.19 -7.48 -6.44
C ALA A 111 -23.41 -6.26 -5.90
N PRO A 112 -23.82 -5.02 -6.25
CA PRO A 112 -23.19 -3.83 -5.68
C PRO A 112 -23.31 -3.85 -4.15
N VAL A 113 -22.17 -3.73 -3.47
CA VAL A 113 -22.15 -3.50 -2.02
C VAL A 113 -22.70 -2.08 -1.79
N PRO A 114 -23.78 -1.92 -1.01
CA PRO A 114 -24.37 -0.61 -0.78
C PRO A 114 -23.35 0.36 -0.17
N ASP A 115 -23.54 1.65 -0.48
CA ASP A 115 -22.73 2.74 0.03
C ASP A 115 -22.65 2.66 1.56
N LEU A 116 -21.44 2.43 2.10
CA LEU A 116 -21.25 2.05 3.48
C LEU A 116 -21.47 3.24 4.41
N GLN A 117 -22.70 3.39 4.92
CA GLN A 117 -22.97 3.96 6.25
C GLN A 117 -22.53 3.00 7.37
N SER A 118 -21.39 2.32 7.20
CA SER A 118 -20.97 1.25 8.11
C SER A 118 -20.63 1.81 9.48
N THR A 119 -21.39 1.32 10.45
CA THR A 119 -21.24 1.48 11.90
C THR A 119 -20.19 0.53 12.48
N ALA A 120 -19.41 -0.17 11.65
CA ALA A 120 -18.38 -1.09 12.13
C ALA A 120 -17.40 -0.33 13.04
N VAL A 121 -17.30 -0.79 14.28
CA VAL A 121 -16.38 -0.25 15.28
C VAL A 121 -14.96 -0.53 14.81
N VAL A 122 -14.26 0.52 14.39
CA VAL A 122 -12.83 0.44 14.06
C VAL A 122 -12.06 0.41 15.37
N THR A 123 -11.33 -0.67 15.61
CA THR A 123 -10.36 -0.71 16.71
C THR A 123 -9.03 -0.18 16.20
N PHE A 124 -8.63 1.00 16.67
CA PHE A 124 -7.34 1.58 16.28
C PHE A 124 -6.18 0.84 16.94
N ARG A 125 -5.19 0.47 16.13
CA ARG A 125 -3.91 -0.12 16.56
C ARG A 125 -2.79 0.82 16.15
N LYS A 126 -1.67 0.84 16.88
CA LYS A 126 -0.50 1.61 16.47
C LYS A 126 -0.15 1.26 15.00
N PRO A 127 -0.07 2.23 14.08
CA PRO A 127 0.21 1.95 12.68
C PRO A 127 1.61 1.38 12.53
N LYS A 128 1.78 0.48 11.55
CA LYS A 128 3.11 0.07 11.07
C LYS A 128 3.41 0.78 9.76
N VAL A 129 4.51 1.51 9.70
CA VAL A 129 4.97 2.21 8.49
C VAL A 129 6.01 1.37 7.77
N MET A 130 5.75 1.11 6.48
CA MET A 130 6.64 0.35 5.61
C MET A 130 7.33 1.27 4.61
N ALA A 131 8.64 1.43 4.73
CA ALA A 131 9.47 2.12 3.75
C ALA A 131 9.73 1.21 2.55
N GLU A 132 9.07 1.49 1.42
CA GLU A 132 9.33 0.80 0.16
C GLU A 132 10.61 1.34 -0.49
N ILE A 133 11.72 0.63 -0.30
CA ILE A 133 12.99 0.91 -0.97
C ILE A 133 12.90 0.47 -2.43
N GLY A 134 12.25 -0.66 -2.69
CA GLY A 134 12.11 -1.21 -4.04
C GLY A 134 13.48 -1.38 -4.71
N CYS A 135 13.69 -0.68 -5.83
CA CYS A 135 14.94 -0.68 -6.58
C CYS A 135 15.73 0.65 -6.44
N ASN A 136 15.41 1.51 -5.47
CA ASN A 136 16.07 2.80 -5.26
C ASN A 136 17.55 2.67 -4.82
N HIS A 137 17.99 1.45 -4.51
CA HIS A 137 19.38 1.12 -4.27
C HIS A 137 20.21 1.00 -5.56
N MET A 138 19.59 1.03 -6.75
CA MET A 138 20.27 1.06 -8.05
C MET A 138 21.25 -0.12 -8.26
N GLY A 139 20.91 -1.31 -7.77
CA GLY A 139 21.79 -2.50 -7.81
C GLY A 139 22.95 -2.47 -6.80
N ASP A 140 23.09 -1.41 -5.99
CA ASP A 140 24.21 -1.23 -5.06
C ASP A 140 23.84 -1.63 -3.61
N LYS A 141 24.58 -2.58 -3.06
CA LYS A 141 24.41 -3.07 -1.68
C LYS A 141 24.70 -2.02 -0.61
N SER A 142 25.67 -1.14 -0.83
CA SER A 142 26.03 -0.08 0.13
C SER A 142 24.91 0.94 0.24
N ILE A 143 24.35 1.36 -0.90
CA ILE A 143 23.18 2.25 -0.95
C ILE A 143 21.96 1.58 -0.31
N ALA A 144 21.75 0.28 -0.56
CA ALA A 144 20.67 -0.46 0.11
C ALA A 144 20.78 -0.42 1.64
N LYS A 145 21.99 -0.56 2.22
CA LYS A 145 22.20 -0.44 3.67
C LYS A 145 22.02 0.98 4.20
N GLU A 146 22.46 1.98 3.44
CA GLU A 146 22.23 3.39 3.80
C GLU A 146 20.72 3.69 3.87
N LEU A 147 19.95 3.25 2.87
CA LEU A 147 18.50 3.43 2.84
C LEU A 147 17.78 2.74 4.01
N LEU A 148 18.30 1.60 4.50
CA LEU A 148 17.81 0.95 5.72
C LEU A 148 18.05 1.81 6.97
N SER A 149 19.24 2.39 7.09
CA SER A 149 19.59 3.28 8.20
C SER A 149 18.71 4.53 8.21
N VAL A 150 18.52 5.15 7.03
CA VAL A 150 17.64 6.32 6.86
C VAL A 150 16.19 5.97 7.18
N ALA A 151 15.69 4.81 6.73
CA ALA A 151 14.33 4.36 7.06
C ALA A 151 14.13 4.17 8.57
N LYS A 152 15.13 3.61 9.27
CA LYS A 152 15.09 3.43 10.72
C LYS A 152 15.11 4.77 11.46
N GLU A 153 15.98 5.69 11.06
CA GLU A 153 16.08 7.04 11.66
C GLU A 153 14.77 7.82 11.49
N ALA A 154 14.12 7.68 10.33
CA ALA A 154 12.80 8.26 10.06
C ALA A 154 11.67 7.64 10.89
N GLY A 155 11.91 6.51 11.57
CA GLY A 155 10.93 5.83 12.42
C GLY A 155 10.07 4.79 11.70
N ALA A 156 10.48 4.29 10.53
CA ALA A 156 9.79 3.19 9.87
C ALA A 156 9.89 1.89 10.69
N ASP A 157 8.84 1.06 10.61
CA ASP A 157 8.79 -0.24 11.28
C ASP A 157 9.32 -1.37 10.38
N VAL A 158 9.10 -1.23 9.07
CA VAL A 158 9.47 -2.23 8.05
C VAL A 158 10.20 -1.53 6.91
N ALA A 159 11.27 -2.13 6.40
CA ALA A 159 11.85 -1.78 5.11
C ALA A 159 11.60 -2.90 4.10
N LYS A 160 11.16 -2.51 2.90
CA LYS A 160 10.74 -3.46 1.86
C LYS A 160 11.55 -3.29 0.58
N PHE A 161 12.12 -4.40 0.12
CA PHE A 161 12.77 -4.54 -1.18
C PHE A 161 11.88 -5.26 -2.18
N GLN A 162 12.40 -5.50 -3.38
CA GLN A 162 11.76 -6.34 -4.40
C GLN A 162 12.76 -7.38 -4.88
N LYS A 163 12.29 -8.59 -5.17
CA LYS A 163 13.09 -9.67 -5.75
C LYS A 163 12.32 -10.31 -6.89
N ARG A 164 13.01 -10.48 -8.01
CA ARG A 164 12.51 -11.11 -9.23
C ARG A 164 13.55 -12.07 -9.80
N ASN A 165 13.06 -12.98 -10.63
CA ASN A 165 13.83 -13.68 -11.64
C ASN A 165 13.33 -13.15 -13.00
N PRO A 166 14.04 -12.18 -13.62
CA PRO A 166 13.59 -11.55 -14.86
C PRO A 166 13.34 -12.53 -16.01
N LYS A 167 14.07 -13.65 -16.06
CA LYS A 167 13.90 -14.68 -17.10
C LYS A 167 12.67 -15.55 -16.88
N GLU A 168 12.24 -15.73 -15.63
CA GLU A 168 10.98 -16.40 -15.31
C GLU A 168 9.79 -15.45 -15.49
N LEU A 169 9.97 -14.17 -15.12
CA LEU A 169 8.90 -13.19 -15.08
C LEU A 169 8.55 -12.59 -16.45
N LEU A 170 9.52 -12.44 -17.35
CA LEU A 170 9.34 -11.77 -18.65
C LEU A 170 9.30 -12.80 -19.79
N THR A 171 8.49 -12.54 -20.82
CA THR A 171 8.61 -13.30 -22.08
C THR A 171 9.96 -12.97 -22.76
N PRO A 172 10.47 -13.84 -23.65
CA PRO A 172 11.70 -13.54 -24.40
C PRO A 172 11.66 -12.20 -25.14
N GLU A 173 10.51 -11.83 -25.72
CA GLU A 173 10.31 -10.58 -26.43
C GLU A 173 10.37 -9.38 -25.47
N GLN A 174 9.72 -9.49 -24.30
CA GLN A 174 9.75 -8.44 -23.28
C GLN A 174 11.14 -8.27 -22.68
N TYR A 175 11.84 -9.38 -22.47
CA TYR A 175 13.22 -9.38 -21.99
C TYR A 175 14.13 -8.66 -22.99
N ALA A 176 13.96 -8.91 -24.29
CA ALA A 176 14.76 -8.33 -25.36
C ALA A 176 14.36 -6.90 -25.75
N ALA A 177 13.14 -6.46 -25.41
CA ALA A 177 12.66 -5.11 -25.72
C ALA A 177 13.53 -4.03 -25.04
N PRO A 178 13.65 -2.82 -25.62
CA PRO A 178 14.36 -1.72 -24.99
C PRO A 178 13.61 -1.20 -23.75
N HIS A 179 14.34 -0.54 -22.84
CA HIS A 179 13.71 0.16 -21.73
C HIS A 179 12.78 1.29 -22.25
N PRO A 180 11.56 1.45 -21.72
CA PRO A 180 10.58 2.44 -22.22
C PRO A 180 11.04 3.90 -22.07
N ASN A 181 11.98 4.15 -21.16
CA ASN A 181 12.70 5.42 -21.04
C ASN A 181 14.20 5.15 -21.04
N PRO A 182 14.88 5.20 -22.20
CA PRO A 182 16.29 4.80 -22.32
C PRO A 182 17.25 5.51 -21.35
N ALA A 183 16.95 6.75 -20.96
CA ALA A 183 17.77 7.51 -20.00
C ALA A 183 17.83 6.87 -18.60
N ASN A 184 16.87 6.01 -18.26
CA ASN A 184 16.81 5.29 -16.99
C ASN A 184 17.31 3.83 -17.11
N SER A 185 17.81 3.42 -18.28
CA SER A 185 18.24 2.05 -18.49
C SER A 185 19.59 1.78 -17.83
N TYR A 186 19.75 0.58 -17.28
CA TYR A 186 21.02 0.07 -16.75
C TYR A 186 21.60 -1.05 -17.61
N GLY A 187 20.96 -1.36 -18.75
CA GLY A 187 21.40 -2.39 -19.68
C GLY A 187 20.80 -2.18 -21.07
N ASP A 188 21.24 -3.01 -22.03
CA ASP A 188 20.86 -2.87 -23.43
C ASP A 188 19.40 -3.27 -23.70
N THR A 189 18.83 -4.12 -22.84
CA THR A 189 17.45 -4.57 -22.90
C THR A 189 16.72 -4.33 -21.58
N TYR A 190 15.40 -4.37 -21.58
CA TYR A 190 14.58 -4.26 -20.39
C TYR A 190 14.87 -5.40 -19.41
N GLY A 191 15.10 -6.61 -19.91
CA GLY A 191 15.59 -7.75 -19.12
C GLY A 191 16.92 -7.47 -18.46
N ALA A 192 17.93 -7.00 -19.21
CA ALA A 192 19.24 -6.67 -18.66
C ALA A 192 19.19 -5.53 -17.63
N HIS A 193 18.38 -4.50 -17.87
CA HIS A 193 18.11 -3.45 -16.87
C HIS A 193 17.50 -4.03 -15.59
N ARG A 194 16.58 -5.00 -15.69
CA ARG A 194 16.00 -5.66 -14.52
C ARG A 194 17.04 -6.48 -13.79
N GLU A 195 17.82 -7.30 -14.49
CA GLU A 195 18.89 -8.12 -13.88
C GLU A 195 19.93 -7.25 -13.15
N PHE A 196 20.32 -6.10 -13.70
CA PHE A 196 21.23 -5.16 -13.03
C PHE A 196 20.72 -4.69 -11.66
N LEU A 197 19.40 -4.51 -11.54
CA LEU A 197 18.76 -4.06 -10.30
C LEU A 197 18.49 -5.20 -9.31
N GLU A 198 18.60 -6.47 -9.70
CA GLU A 198 18.33 -7.59 -8.80
C GLU A 198 19.52 -7.82 -7.85
N LEU A 199 19.23 -7.89 -6.55
CA LEU A 199 20.21 -8.28 -5.54
C LEU A 199 20.16 -9.80 -5.34
N SER A 200 21.32 -10.42 -5.13
CA SER A 200 21.38 -11.87 -4.86
C SER A 200 20.73 -12.22 -3.52
N VAL A 201 20.36 -13.49 -3.35
CA VAL A 201 19.81 -13.99 -2.07
C VAL A 201 20.77 -13.77 -0.90
N ASP A 202 22.08 -13.84 -1.13
CA ASP A 202 23.09 -13.56 -0.09
C ASP A 202 23.17 -12.09 0.26
N VAL A 203 23.00 -11.19 -0.72
CA VAL A 203 22.86 -9.76 -0.42
C VAL A 203 21.59 -9.51 0.39
N HIS A 204 20.47 -10.15 0.05
CA HIS A 204 19.25 -10.05 0.85
C HIS A 204 19.41 -10.61 2.26
N ARG A 205 20.19 -11.68 2.45
CA ARG A 205 20.55 -12.20 3.77
C ARG A 205 21.29 -11.15 4.60
N ASP A 206 22.32 -10.53 4.02
CA ASP A 206 23.08 -9.48 4.69
C ASP A 206 22.23 -8.23 5.01
N LEU A 207 21.26 -7.90 4.14
CA LEU A 207 20.33 -6.79 4.37
C LEU A 207 19.34 -7.12 5.50
N LYS A 208 18.84 -8.36 5.55
CA LYS A 208 18.00 -8.82 6.65
C LYS A 208 18.78 -8.79 7.98
N GLU A 209 20.01 -9.30 8.01
CA GLU A 209 20.85 -9.26 9.23
C GLU A 209 21.12 -7.81 9.66
N HIS A 210 21.33 -6.90 8.72
CA HIS A 210 21.47 -5.48 9.04
C HIS A 210 20.19 -4.88 9.64
N CYS A 211 19.02 -5.19 9.07
CA CYS A 211 17.70 -4.85 9.60
C CYS A 211 17.53 -5.34 11.06
N ASP A 212 17.84 -6.62 11.31
CA ASP A 212 17.74 -7.24 12.63
C ASP A 212 18.63 -6.48 13.66
N ASN A 213 19.84 -6.09 13.27
CA ASN A 213 20.79 -5.34 14.13
C ASN A 213 20.34 -3.92 14.48
N ILE A 214 19.60 -3.25 13.59
CA ILE A 214 19.11 -1.88 13.81
C ILE A 214 17.66 -1.84 14.32
N GLY A 215 17.06 -3.01 14.58
CA GLY A 215 15.67 -3.13 15.04
C GLY A 215 14.65 -2.63 14.02
N LEU A 216 14.84 -2.99 12.75
CA LEU A 216 13.95 -2.71 11.63
C LEU A 216 13.50 -4.03 11.02
N VAL A 217 12.22 -4.20 10.69
CA VAL A 217 11.75 -5.46 10.09
C VAL A 217 12.09 -5.49 8.60
N TYR A 218 12.72 -6.56 8.14
CA TYR A 218 12.97 -6.80 6.72
C TYR A 218 11.73 -7.40 6.04
N SER A 219 11.42 -6.91 4.85
CA SER A 219 10.42 -7.49 3.94
C SER A 219 10.93 -7.47 2.51
N CYS A 220 10.38 -8.34 1.67
CA CYS A 220 10.61 -8.30 0.23
C CYS A 220 9.32 -8.55 -0.55
N SER A 221 9.15 -7.87 -1.68
CA SER A 221 8.08 -8.16 -2.63
C SER A 221 8.57 -9.18 -3.63
N VAL A 222 7.95 -10.37 -3.64
CA VAL A 222 8.30 -11.46 -4.55
C VAL A 222 7.36 -11.45 -5.76
N TRP A 223 7.91 -11.71 -6.94
CA TRP A 223 7.20 -11.59 -8.20
C TRP A 223 6.94 -12.91 -8.92
N ASP A 224 7.69 -13.94 -8.56
CA ASP A 224 7.77 -15.24 -9.21
C ASP A 224 8.18 -16.33 -8.21
N VAL A 225 8.10 -17.60 -8.62
CA VAL A 225 8.28 -18.75 -7.72
C VAL A 225 9.73 -18.87 -7.27
N THR A 226 10.69 -18.63 -8.17
CA THR A 226 12.12 -18.65 -7.81
C THR A 226 12.41 -17.63 -6.70
N SER A 227 11.98 -16.40 -6.89
CA SER A 227 12.19 -15.31 -5.93
C SER A 227 11.49 -15.57 -4.61
N ALA A 228 10.29 -16.15 -4.65
CA ALA A 228 9.58 -16.57 -3.44
C ALA A 228 10.39 -17.63 -2.66
N ARG A 229 10.92 -18.67 -3.31
CA ARG A 229 11.73 -19.70 -2.64
C ARG A 229 13.00 -19.13 -2.00
N GLU A 230 13.71 -18.27 -2.74
CA GLU A 230 14.91 -17.61 -2.23
C GLU A 230 14.61 -16.79 -0.98
N ILE A 231 13.58 -15.95 -1.00
CA ILE A 231 13.22 -15.10 0.12
C ILE A 231 12.67 -15.90 1.31
N ILE A 232 11.88 -16.95 1.06
CA ILE A 232 11.41 -17.88 2.12
C ILE A 232 12.60 -18.50 2.87
N SER A 233 13.69 -18.83 2.15
CA SER A 233 14.90 -19.41 2.77
C SER A 233 15.57 -18.48 3.81
N LEU A 234 15.29 -17.18 3.74
CA LEU A 234 15.78 -16.16 4.69
C LEU A 234 14.90 -16.03 5.94
N LYS A 235 13.75 -16.71 5.96
CA LYS A 235 12.76 -16.68 7.07
C LYS A 235 12.40 -15.26 7.52
N PRO A 236 11.97 -14.36 6.62
CA PRO A 236 11.47 -13.05 7.02
C PRO A 236 10.17 -13.18 7.85
N GLU A 237 9.83 -12.15 8.61
CA GLU A 237 8.55 -12.10 9.33
C GLU A 237 7.36 -11.92 8.39
N LEU A 238 7.56 -11.17 7.30
CA LEU A 238 6.54 -10.90 6.30
C LEU A 238 7.10 -10.84 4.87
N ILE A 239 6.29 -11.32 3.93
CA ILE A 239 6.54 -11.25 2.48
C ILE A 239 5.39 -10.47 1.83
N LYS A 240 5.74 -9.62 0.86
CA LYS A 240 4.76 -8.86 0.07
C LYS A 240 4.53 -9.54 -1.27
N VAL A 241 3.29 -9.56 -1.73
CA VAL A 241 2.92 -9.82 -3.12
C VAL A 241 2.39 -8.53 -3.72
N GLY A 242 2.99 -8.08 -4.82
CA GLY A 242 2.57 -6.87 -5.52
C GLY A 242 1.25 -7.07 -6.28
N SER A 243 0.54 -5.98 -6.55
CA SER A 243 -0.67 -5.99 -7.39
C SER A 243 -0.50 -6.74 -8.73
N PRO A 244 0.67 -6.68 -9.42
CA PRO A 244 0.85 -7.39 -10.67
C PRO A 244 0.82 -8.92 -10.55
N SER A 245 1.40 -9.47 -9.49
CA SER A 245 1.61 -10.91 -9.30
C SER A 245 0.62 -11.56 -8.32
N ASN A 246 -0.39 -10.82 -7.85
CA ASN A 246 -1.36 -11.31 -6.88
C ASN A 246 -2.32 -12.41 -7.39
N GLN A 247 -2.21 -12.83 -8.64
CA GLN A 247 -2.90 -14.00 -9.20
C GLN A 247 -1.95 -15.07 -9.72
N HIS A 248 -0.66 -14.96 -9.39
CA HIS A 248 0.28 -16.03 -9.65
C HIS A 248 0.01 -17.18 -8.68
N TRP A 249 -0.89 -18.08 -9.05
CA TRP A 249 -1.43 -19.10 -8.13
C TRP A 249 -0.39 -20.10 -7.62
N GLU A 250 0.62 -20.45 -8.43
CA GLU A 250 1.72 -21.30 -7.98
C GLU A 250 2.55 -20.62 -6.87
N MET A 251 2.90 -19.33 -7.04
CA MET A 251 3.56 -18.54 -6.00
C MET A 251 2.68 -18.36 -4.76
N GLN A 252 1.37 -18.09 -4.95
CA GLN A 252 0.40 -18.02 -3.86
C GLN A 252 0.34 -19.34 -3.09
N GLN A 253 0.36 -20.48 -3.78
CA GLN A 253 0.37 -21.81 -3.17
C GLN A 253 1.63 -22.06 -2.37
N LEU A 254 2.80 -21.75 -2.94
CA LEU A 254 4.08 -21.82 -2.24
C LEU A 254 4.06 -21.00 -0.95
N LEU A 255 3.62 -19.73 -1.02
CA LEU A 255 3.55 -18.83 0.14
C LEU A 255 2.51 -19.28 1.18
N ARG A 256 1.41 -19.90 0.75
CA ARG A 256 0.39 -20.43 1.65
C ARG A 256 0.87 -21.70 2.36
N ASP A 257 1.52 -22.59 1.62
CA ASP A 257 1.76 -23.97 2.05
C ASP A 257 3.15 -24.18 2.67
N GLU A 258 4.18 -23.42 2.25
CA GLU A 258 5.58 -23.64 2.66
C GLU A 258 6.19 -22.46 3.46
N TYR A 259 5.45 -21.36 3.67
CA TYR A 259 5.92 -20.18 4.39
C TYR A 259 5.06 -19.85 5.61
N ASP A 260 5.71 -19.73 6.77
CA ASP A 260 5.04 -19.57 8.07
C ASP A 260 4.72 -18.11 8.43
N GLY A 261 5.38 -17.13 7.79
CA GLY A 261 5.20 -15.72 8.10
C GLY A 261 3.95 -15.10 7.47
N GLU A 262 3.81 -13.78 7.64
CA GLU A 262 2.68 -13.02 7.11
C GLU A 262 2.84 -12.77 5.60
N VAL A 263 1.72 -12.82 4.86
CA VAL A 263 1.70 -12.56 3.42
C VAL A 263 0.81 -11.37 3.14
N HIS A 264 1.43 -10.31 2.61
CA HIS A 264 0.80 -9.01 2.40
C HIS A 264 0.51 -8.82 0.91
N ILE A 265 -0.75 -8.83 0.49
CA ILE A 265 -1.14 -8.81 -0.92
C ILE A 265 -1.80 -7.47 -1.28
N SER A 266 -1.27 -6.78 -2.30
CA SER A 266 -1.90 -5.55 -2.82
C SER A 266 -2.94 -5.87 -3.87
N THR A 267 -4.04 -5.13 -3.85
CA THR A 267 -5.19 -5.36 -4.75
C THR A 267 -5.40 -4.23 -5.74
N GLY A 268 -4.34 -3.47 -6.08
CA GLY A 268 -4.39 -2.54 -7.20
C GLY A 268 -4.66 -3.30 -8.49
N MET A 269 -5.28 -2.64 -9.47
CA MET A 269 -5.65 -3.20 -10.77
C MET A 269 -6.27 -4.60 -10.70
N THR A 270 -7.05 -4.89 -9.65
CA THR A 270 -7.60 -6.22 -9.35
C THR A 270 -9.09 -6.07 -9.07
N THR A 271 -9.92 -6.83 -9.80
CA THR A 271 -11.39 -6.72 -9.68
C THR A 271 -11.89 -7.33 -8.38
N ARG A 272 -13.14 -7.06 -7.98
CA ARG A 272 -13.69 -7.62 -6.74
C ARG A 272 -13.77 -9.14 -6.77
N GLN A 273 -14.16 -9.71 -7.91
CA GLN A 273 -14.19 -11.16 -8.11
C GLN A 273 -12.78 -11.77 -7.97
N GLU A 274 -11.74 -11.06 -8.42
CA GLU A 274 -10.36 -11.49 -8.28
C GLU A 274 -9.87 -11.44 -6.84
N VAL A 275 -10.20 -10.38 -6.09
CA VAL A 275 -9.90 -10.30 -4.66
C VAL A 275 -10.62 -11.41 -3.90
N GLU A 276 -11.89 -11.67 -4.20
CA GLU A 276 -12.65 -12.77 -3.59
C GLU A 276 -11.97 -14.13 -3.83
N ARG A 277 -11.52 -14.40 -5.06
CA ARG A 277 -10.75 -15.63 -5.36
C ARG A 277 -9.47 -15.73 -4.54
N ILE A 278 -8.75 -14.62 -4.33
CA ILE A 278 -7.56 -14.61 -3.47
C ILE A 278 -7.96 -14.98 -2.03
N VAL A 279 -8.99 -14.34 -1.47
CA VAL A 279 -9.42 -14.64 -0.10
C VAL A 279 -9.84 -16.11 0.05
N GLN A 280 -10.68 -16.62 -0.84
CA GLN A 280 -11.11 -18.02 -0.84
C GLN A 280 -9.93 -19.00 -0.93
N PHE A 281 -8.91 -18.68 -1.74
CA PHE A 281 -7.71 -19.49 -1.86
C PHE A 281 -6.92 -19.58 -0.54
N TRP A 282 -6.88 -18.50 0.25
CA TRP A 282 -6.23 -18.46 1.56
C TRP A 282 -7.09 -19.02 2.70
N GLU A 283 -8.41 -19.15 2.49
CA GLU A 283 -9.35 -19.78 3.43
C GLU A 283 -9.35 -21.31 3.35
N THR A 284 -8.81 -21.91 2.29
CA THR A 284 -8.72 -23.38 2.18
C THR A 284 -7.96 -23.98 3.37
N GLU A 285 -8.39 -25.14 3.86
CA GLU A 285 -7.93 -25.78 5.10
C GLU A 285 -6.44 -26.23 5.05
N LYS A 286 -5.52 -25.28 5.14
CA LYS A 286 -4.09 -25.51 5.37
C LYS A 286 -3.57 -24.61 6.48
N GLY A 287 -3.52 -25.17 7.69
CA GLY A 287 -3.02 -24.48 8.88
C GLY A 287 -3.76 -23.18 9.17
N ASP A 288 -3.01 -22.15 9.56
CA ASP A 288 -3.54 -20.84 9.94
C ASP A 288 -3.45 -19.79 8.80
N ALA A 289 -3.51 -20.24 7.54
CA ALA A 289 -3.24 -19.41 6.36
C ALA A 289 -4.04 -18.10 6.32
N LYS A 290 -5.35 -18.14 6.57
CA LYS A 290 -6.20 -16.94 6.54
C LYS A 290 -5.77 -15.86 7.55
N ASN A 291 -5.26 -16.26 8.71
CA ASN A 291 -4.84 -15.34 9.78
C ASN A 291 -3.41 -14.81 9.58
N ARG A 292 -2.75 -15.21 8.48
CA ARG A 292 -1.48 -14.67 8.01
C ARG A 292 -1.64 -13.72 6.81
N LEU A 293 -2.81 -13.67 6.19
CA LEU A 293 -3.08 -12.86 5.01
C LEU A 293 -3.43 -11.41 5.41
N VAL A 294 -2.73 -10.43 4.83
CA VAL A 294 -3.05 -9.00 4.92
C VAL A 294 -3.36 -8.48 3.51
N LEU A 295 -4.50 -7.80 3.32
CA LEU A 295 -4.87 -7.22 2.03
C LEU A 295 -4.62 -5.71 2.02
N TYR A 296 -4.13 -5.16 0.92
CA TYR A 296 -3.88 -3.71 0.79
C TYR A 296 -4.79 -3.08 -0.25
N ASN A 297 -5.56 -2.08 0.17
CA ASN A 297 -6.16 -1.13 -0.77
C ASN A 297 -5.04 -0.40 -1.53
N CYS A 298 -5.16 -0.31 -2.84
CA CYS A 298 -4.14 0.24 -3.71
C CYS A 298 -4.75 0.68 -5.04
N THR A 299 -4.23 1.76 -5.59
CA THR A 299 -4.43 2.14 -7.00
C THR A 299 -3.08 2.08 -7.70
N SER A 300 -2.98 1.29 -8.77
CA SER A 300 -1.73 1.08 -9.52
C SER A 300 -1.52 2.18 -10.56
N GLY A 301 -0.83 3.26 -10.18
CA GLY A 301 -0.37 4.35 -11.06
C GLY A 301 0.80 5.09 -10.41
N TYR A 302 1.61 5.81 -11.19
CA TYR A 302 2.84 6.43 -10.67
C TYR A 302 3.09 7.81 -11.32
N PRO A 303 2.71 8.93 -10.65
CA PRO A 303 1.89 9.03 -9.44
C PRO A 303 0.38 8.88 -9.71
N VAL A 304 -0.41 8.63 -8.67
CA VAL A 304 -1.88 8.56 -8.73
C VAL A 304 -2.49 9.93 -8.35
N PRO A 305 -3.39 10.50 -9.17
CA PRO A 305 -4.20 11.66 -8.79
C PRO A 305 -5.02 11.39 -7.53
N PHE A 306 -5.23 12.40 -6.67
CA PHE A 306 -5.89 12.19 -5.37
C PHE A 306 -7.30 11.60 -5.49
N GLU A 307 -8.06 12.01 -6.50
CA GLU A 307 -9.39 11.47 -6.82
C GLU A 307 -9.42 9.97 -7.13
N ASP A 308 -8.29 9.41 -7.59
CA ASP A 308 -8.13 8.01 -7.98
C ASP A 308 -7.52 7.15 -6.86
N VAL A 309 -7.17 7.75 -5.71
CA VAL A 309 -6.70 7.01 -4.52
C VAL A 309 -7.84 6.18 -3.90
N CYS A 310 -9.07 6.70 -3.98
CA CYS A 310 -10.31 6.01 -3.60
C CYS A 310 -10.30 5.39 -2.19
N LEU A 311 -10.07 6.21 -1.16
CA LEU A 311 -9.92 5.73 0.22
C LEU A 311 -11.17 5.08 0.82
N LEU A 312 -12.37 5.34 0.28
CA LEU A 312 -13.58 4.68 0.76
C LEU A 312 -13.58 3.18 0.46
N ASP A 313 -12.76 2.71 -0.49
CA ASP A 313 -12.54 1.28 -0.70
C ASP A 313 -11.88 0.58 0.49
N VAL A 314 -11.16 1.30 1.36
CA VAL A 314 -10.66 0.75 2.64
C VAL A 314 -11.84 0.32 3.51
N ARG A 315 -12.87 1.16 3.65
CA ARG A 315 -14.09 0.83 4.43
C ARG A 315 -14.82 -0.36 3.83
N ARG A 316 -14.90 -0.43 2.49
CA ARG A 316 -15.47 -1.58 1.78
C ARG A 316 -14.70 -2.85 2.04
N MET A 317 -13.37 -2.83 1.95
CA MET A 317 -12.53 -3.99 2.22
C MET A 317 -12.64 -4.44 3.68
N LEU A 318 -12.67 -3.51 4.64
CA LEU A 318 -12.90 -3.83 6.06
C LEU A 318 -14.25 -4.53 6.25
N HIS A 319 -15.32 -4.01 5.65
CA HIS A 319 -16.64 -4.62 5.72
C HIS A 319 -16.67 -6.03 5.10
N SER A 320 -16.05 -6.21 3.93
CA SER A 320 -16.10 -7.47 3.19
C SER A 320 -15.16 -8.55 3.73
N TYR A 321 -14.01 -8.18 4.30
CA TYR A 321 -12.90 -9.13 4.52
C TYR A 321 -12.30 -9.12 5.92
N SER A 322 -12.64 -8.19 6.82
CA SER A 322 -11.99 -8.11 8.16
C SER A 322 -12.15 -9.36 9.03
N SER A 323 -13.21 -10.16 8.82
CA SER A 323 -13.41 -11.45 9.50
C SER A 323 -12.74 -12.64 8.79
N ARG A 324 -12.19 -12.42 7.60
CA ARG A 324 -11.68 -13.45 6.68
C ARG A 324 -10.17 -13.35 6.46
N VAL A 325 -9.57 -12.21 6.79
CA VAL A 325 -8.13 -11.97 6.69
C VAL A 325 -7.61 -11.33 7.97
N LYS A 326 -6.29 -11.34 8.19
CA LYS A 326 -5.66 -10.78 9.39
C LYS A 326 -5.90 -9.27 9.56
N ALA A 327 -5.72 -8.52 8.48
CA ALA A 327 -5.80 -7.07 8.47
C ALA A 327 -6.01 -6.50 7.06
N ILE A 328 -6.46 -5.24 7.01
CA ILE A 328 -6.55 -4.44 5.78
C ILE A 328 -5.58 -3.28 5.90
N GLY A 329 -4.58 -3.23 5.03
CA GLY A 329 -3.62 -2.13 4.91
C GLY A 329 -3.97 -1.18 3.77
N PHE A 330 -3.13 -0.15 3.62
CA PHE A 330 -3.19 0.82 2.52
C PHE A 330 -1.81 0.97 1.89
N SER A 331 -1.76 0.99 0.55
CA SER A 331 -0.54 1.19 -0.25
C SER A 331 -0.76 2.37 -1.18
N GLY A 332 -0.14 3.51 -0.85
CA GLY A 332 -0.26 4.76 -1.61
C GLY A 332 0.83 4.93 -2.67
N HIS A 333 0.48 5.58 -3.77
CA HIS A 333 1.41 6.06 -4.82
C HIS A 333 1.15 7.54 -5.12
N HIS A 334 0.96 8.33 -4.07
CA HIS A 334 0.65 9.75 -4.12
C HIS A 334 1.78 10.56 -3.48
N LEU A 335 1.75 11.88 -3.69
CA LEU A 335 2.68 12.80 -3.04
C LEU A 335 2.03 13.40 -1.78
N GLY A 336 2.79 13.43 -0.67
CA GLY A 336 2.33 13.93 0.62
C GLY A 336 1.66 12.87 1.50
N ILE A 337 1.39 13.24 2.77
CA ILE A 337 0.98 12.30 3.84
C ILE A 337 -0.52 12.33 4.18
N ALA A 338 -1.29 13.26 3.60
CA ALA A 338 -2.68 13.46 3.96
C ALA A 338 -3.55 12.23 3.68
N ALA A 339 -3.30 11.56 2.55
CA ALA A 339 -4.00 10.33 2.19
C ALA A 339 -3.65 9.18 3.14
N ASP A 340 -2.41 9.06 3.61
CA ASP A 340 -1.99 8.03 4.58
C ASP A 340 -2.69 8.21 5.93
N VAL A 341 -2.72 9.45 6.43
CA VAL A 341 -3.41 9.80 7.68
C VAL A 341 -4.90 9.48 7.58
N ALA A 342 -5.51 9.84 6.46
CA ALA A 342 -6.93 9.57 6.22
C ALA A 342 -7.22 8.06 6.08
N ALA A 343 -6.34 7.30 5.40
CA ALA A 343 -6.47 5.85 5.28
C ALA A 343 -6.42 5.15 6.64
N TYR A 344 -5.49 5.56 7.52
CA TYR A 344 -5.41 5.06 8.89
C TYR A 344 -6.67 5.40 9.70
N ALA A 345 -7.17 6.64 9.59
CA ALA A 345 -8.40 7.06 10.26
C ALA A 345 -9.63 6.25 9.82
N LEU A 346 -9.68 5.81 8.56
CA LEU A 346 -10.74 4.94 8.04
C LEU A 346 -10.62 3.47 8.51
N GLY A 347 -9.48 3.09 9.09
CA GLY A 347 -9.23 1.80 9.72
C GLY A 347 -8.21 0.91 9.03
N ALA A 348 -7.38 1.44 8.11
CA ALA A 348 -6.23 0.69 7.60
C ALA A 348 -5.21 0.44 8.74
N THR A 349 -4.67 -0.78 8.85
CA THR A 349 -3.77 -1.19 9.93
C THR A 349 -2.58 -2.01 9.46
#